data_AF-A0A2P5GSW7-F1
#
_entry.id   AF-A0A2P5GSW7-F1
#
_cell.length_a   1.000
_cell.length_b   1.000
_cell.length_c   1.000
_cell.angle_alpha   90.00
_cell.angle_beta   90.00
_cell.angle_gamma   90.00
#
_symmetry.space_group_name_H-M   'P 1'
#
loop_
_entity.id
_entity.type
_entity.pdbx_description
1 polymer ?
#
loop_
_entity_poly.entity_id
_entity_poly.type
_entity_poly.pdbx_seq_one_letter_code
_entity_poly.pdbx_strand_id
1 'polypeptide(L)'
;MTQVKIYTASPSDMSPPVDDKSFCTDFVLATDYQALKEQMAALASENENLMSFITDKHWLGSDCMPETPATDAFIAEQQAIGVEKLASLAGNECKCYKSANDRVGFR
;
A
#
# COMPACT_ATOMS: atom_id res chain seq x y z
N MET A 1 -24.60 7.96 -5.90
CA MET A 1 -23.84 9.20 -6.10
C MET A 1 -24.66 10.14 -6.96
N THR A 2 -25.37 11.06 -6.33
CA THR A 2 -26.15 12.07 -7.04
C THR A 2 -25.23 13.22 -7.42
N GLN A 3 -25.25 13.63 -8.69
CA GLN A 3 -24.38 14.70 -9.17
C GLN A 3 -24.80 16.04 -8.56
N VAL A 4 -23.87 16.72 -7.88
CA VAL A 4 -24.09 18.07 -7.34
C VAL A 4 -24.18 19.04 -8.51
N LYS A 5 -25.27 19.81 -8.56
CA LYS A 5 -25.47 20.84 -9.57
C LYS A 5 -24.83 22.14 -9.10
N ILE A 6 -24.02 22.72 -9.97
CA ILE A 6 -23.44 24.05 -9.77
C ILE A 6 -24.23 25.00 -10.66
N TYR A 7 -24.71 26.08 -10.05
CA TYR A 7 -25.46 27.12 -10.73
C TYR A 7 -24.59 28.36 -10.81
N THR A 8 -24.57 29.01 -11.97
CA THR A 8 -23.82 30.25 -12.17
C THR A 8 -24.80 31.41 -12.22
N ALA A 9 -24.61 32.41 -11.37
CA ALA A 9 -25.33 33.69 -11.44
C ALA A 9 -24.51 34.72 -12.21
N SER A 10 -25.19 35.48 -13.07
CA SER A 10 -24.60 36.69 -13.65
C SER A 10 -24.65 37.85 -12.63
N PRO A 11 -23.79 38.87 -12.74
CA PRO A 11 -23.79 40.05 -11.86
C PRO A 11 -25.14 40.78 -11.80
N SER A 12 -25.89 40.72 -12.90
CA SER A 12 -27.26 41.24 -13.02
C SER A 12 -28.30 40.45 -12.23
N ASP A 13 -28.02 39.20 -11.88
CA ASP A 13 -28.91 38.35 -11.07
C ASP A 13 -28.67 38.53 -9.56
N MET A 14 -27.66 39.33 -9.17
CA MET A 14 -27.31 39.58 -7.77
C MET A 14 -28.08 40.79 -7.20
N SER A 15 -28.20 40.82 -5.86
CA SER A 15 -28.83 41.92 -5.15
C SER A 15 -27.89 42.50 -4.07
N PRO A 16 -27.48 43.78 -4.18
CA PRO A 16 -27.77 44.70 -5.28
C PRO A 16 -27.09 44.27 -6.60
N PRO A 17 -27.63 44.66 -7.77
CA PRO A 17 -27.01 44.34 -9.06
C PRO A 17 -25.59 44.91 -9.12
N VAL A 18 -24.65 44.11 -9.61
CA VAL A 18 -23.24 44.49 -9.77
C VAL A 18 -23.00 44.78 -11.25
N ASP A 19 -22.52 45.98 -11.59
CA ASP A 19 -22.38 46.43 -13.00
C ASP A 19 -21.14 45.89 -13.72
N ASP A 20 -20.29 45.14 -13.02
CA ASP A 20 -19.02 44.63 -13.55
C ASP A 20 -19.24 43.37 -14.40
N LYS A 21 -19.29 43.55 -15.73
CA LYS A 21 -19.48 42.51 -16.76
C LYS A 21 -18.43 41.38 -16.78
N SER A 22 -17.48 41.38 -15.86
CA SER A 22 -16.35 40.44 -15.82
C SER A 22 -16.41 39.42 -14.69
N PHE A 23 -17.43 39.47 -13.82
CA PHE A 23 -17.56 38.56 -12.70
C PHE A 23 -18.71 37.58 -12.92
N CYS A 24 -18.54 36.31 -12.56
CA CYS A 24 -19.62 35.35 -12.43
C CYS A 24 -19.43 34.64 -11.10
N THR A 25 -20.53 34.23 -10.46
CA THR A 25 -20.45 33.52 -9.18
C THR A 25 -21.17 32.21 -9.28
N ASP A 26 -20.44 31.16 -8.94
CA ASP A 26 -20.98 29.83 -8.82
C ASP A 26 -21.54 29.62 -7.40
N PHE A 27 -22.73 29.03 -7.32
CA PHE A 27 -23.38 28.68 -6.07
C PHE A 27 -24.00 27.29 -6.16
N VAL A 28 -24.24 26.70 -4.98
CA VAL A 28 -24.92 25.42 -4.82
C VAL A 28 -26.15 25.67 -3.99
N LEU A 29 -27.29 25.12 -4.40
CA LEU A 29 -28.53 25.24 -3.63
C LEU A 29 -28.37 24.52 -2.29
N ALA A 30 -28.95 25.10 -1.25
CA ALA A 30 -28.91 24.51 0.10
C ALA A 30 -29.47 23.08 0.12
N THR A 31 -30.50 22.80 -0.68
CA THR A 31 -31.10 21.48 -0.85
C THR A 31 -30.12 20.46 -1.44
N ASP A 32 -29.38 20.86 -2.48
CA ASP A 32 -28.41 19.98 -3.14
C ASP A 32 -27.22 19.70 -2.22
N TYR A 33 -26.78 20.71 -1.46
CA TYR A 33 -25.73 20.54 -0.47
C TYR A 33 -26.16 19.66 0.70
N GLN A 34 -27.41 19.77 1.14
CA GLN A 34 -27.96 18.92 2.19
C GLN A 34 -28.08 17.45 1.72
N ALA A 35 -28.60 17.23 0.52
CA ALA A 35 -28.68 15.89 -0.07
C ALA A 35 -27.28 15.26 -0.27
N LEU A 36 -26.26 16.07 -0.55
CA LEU A 36 -24.87 15.61 -0.60
C LEU A 36 -24.37 15.17 0.78
N LYS A 37 -24.65 15.94 1.84
CA LYS A 37 -24.25 15.58 3.21
C LYS A 37 -24.87 14.26 3.67
N GLU A 38 -26.15 14.05 3.37
CA GLU A 38 -26.85 12.81 3.71
C GLU A 38 -26.22 11.60 2.99
N GLN A 39 -25.84 11.76 1.72
CA GLN A 39 -25.11 10.71 0.99
C GLN A 39 -23.72 10.43 1.57
N MET A 40 -22.99 11.47 1.99
CA MET A 40 -21.68 11.30 2.62
C MET A 40 -21.80 10.56 3.96
N ALA A 41 -22.84 10.85 4.74
CA ALA A 41 -23.12 10.12 5.97
C ALA A 41 -23.49 8.65 5.71
N ALA A 42 -24.30 8.38 4.68
CA ALA A 42 -24.66 7.01 4.29
C ALA A 42 -23.43 6.21 3.81
N LEU A 43 -22.57 6.81 2.96
CA LEU A 43 -21.33 6.20 2.49
C LEU A 43 -20.33 5.95 3.63
N ALA A 44 -20.24 6.86 4.60
CA ALA A 44 -19.40 6.67 5.78
C ALA A 44 -19.87 5.45 6.59
N SER A 45 -21.18 5.32 6.81
CA SER A 45 -21.75 4.15 7.49
C SER A 45 -21.53 2.85 6.70
N GLU A 46 -21.67 2.88 5.38
CA GLU A 46 -21.37 1.72 4.53
C GLU A 46 -19.90 1.31 4.61
N ASN A 47 -18.98 2.28 4.59
CA ASN A 47 -17.55 2.01 4.74
C ASN A 47 -17.22 1.43 6.12
N GLU A 48 -17.83 1.92 7.20
CA GLU A 48 -17.67 1.33 8.54
C GLU A 48 -18.14 -0.13 8.57
N ASN A 49 -19.28 -0.44 7.92
CA ASN A 49 -19.79 -1.80 7.81
C ASN A 49 -18.90 -2.71 6.95
N LEU A 50 -18.33 -2.18 5.87
CA LEU A 50 -17.39 -2.93 5.04
C LEU A 50 -16.07 -3.18 5.78
N MET A 51 -15.57 -2.20 6.53
CA MET A 51 -14.38 -2.33 7.36
C MET A 51 -14.57 -3.35 8.49
N SER A 52 -15.72 -3.36 9.15
CA SER A 52 -16.03 -4.38 10.15
C SER A 52 -16.10 -5.78 9.52
N PHE A 53 -16.74 -5.91 8.35
CA PHE A 53 -16.77 -7.17 7.60
C PHE A 53 -15.37 -7.67 7.23
N ILE A 54 -14.49 -6.79 6.76
CA ILE A 54 -13.11 -7.11 6.40
C ILE A 54 -12.29 -7.53 7.63
N THR A 55 -12.52 -6.89 8.78
CA THR A 55 -11.78 -7.18 10.02
C THR A 55 -12.26 -8.48 10.65
N ASP A 56 -13.57 -8.74 10.67
CA ASP A 56 -14.17 -9.97 11.22
C ASP A 56 -13.91 -11.20 10.33
N LYS A 57 -13.84 -11.00 9.01
CA LYS A 57 -13.48 -12.05 8.05
C LYS A 57 -11.97 -11.99 7.84
N HIS A 58 -11.23 -12.72 8.66
CA HIS A 58 -9.81 -13.12 8.71
C HIS A 58 -8.96 -13.22 7.40
N TRP A 59 -9.37 -12.69 6.27
CA TRP A 59 -8.62 -12.69 5.00
C TRP A 59 -7.39 -11.79 5.01
N LEU A 60 -7.33 -10.84 5.94
CA LEU A 60 -6.14 -10.04 6.23
C LEU A 60 -5.67 -10.28 7.68
N GLY A 61 -5.95 -11.48 8.21
CA GLY A 61 -5.45 -11.89 9.51
C GLY A 61 -3.94 -11.70 9.53
N SER A 62 -3.45 -10.98 10.53
CA SER A 62 -2.05 -11.04 10.96
C SER A 62 -1.58 -12.50 11.19
N ASP A 63 -2.52 -13.45 11.24
CA ASP A 63 -2.32 -14.88 11.43
C ASP A 63 -2.31 -15.70 10.12
N CYS A 64 -2.48 -15.09 8.93
CA CYS A 64 -2.41 -15.83 7.65
C CYS A 64 -0.98 -16.02 7.11
N MET A 65 0.02 -15.46 7.79
CA MET A 65 1.38 -15.96 7.67
C MET A 65 1.56 -17.05 8.73
N PRO A 66 1.80 -18.32 8.36
CA PRO A 66 2.37 -19.23 9.34
C PRO A 66 3.73 -18.64 9.70
N GLU A 67 3.87 -18.03 10.88
CA GLU A 67 5.18 -17.87 11.48
C GLU A 67 5.74 -19.29 11.55
N THR A 68 6.64 -19.63 10.63
CA THR A 68 7.36 -20.89 10.71
C THR A 68 8.16 -20.71 11.99
N PRO A 69 7.86 -21.43 13.08
CA PRO A 69 8.59 -21.17 14.31
C PRO A 69 10.03 -21.54 14.00
N ALA A 70 10.91 -20.53 14.02
CA ALA A 70 12.35 -20.72 13.99
C ALA A 70 12.74 -21.39 15.32
N THR A 71 12.32 -22.64 15.45
CA THR A 71 12.66 -23.51 16.57
C THR A 71 14.17 -23.66 16.55
N ASP A 72 14.78 -23.77 17.73
CA ASP A 72 16.23 -23.93 17.86
C ASP A 72 16.76 -25.08 17.00
N ALA A 73 15.94 -26.14 16.81
CA ALA A 73 16.22 -27.25 15.91
C ALA A 73 16.32 -26.82 14.43
N PHE A 74 15.39 -26.02 13.93
CA PHE A 74 15.42 -25.50 12.55
C PHE A 74 16.60 -24.55 12.33
N ILE A 75 16.89 -23.67 13.31
CA ILE A 75 18.03 -22.76 13.23
C ILE A 75 19.35 -23.56 13.20
N ALA A 76 19.49 -24.56 14.07
CA ALA A 76 20.67 -25.43 14.10
C ALA A 76 20.86 -26.20 12.78
N GLU A 77 19.77 -26.71 12.19
CA GLU A 77 19.81 -27.40 10.90
C GLU A 77 20.27 -26.47 9.77
N GLN A 78 19.71 -25.25 9.67
CA GLN A 78 20.12 -24.29 8.64
C GLN A 78 21.57 -23.83 8.82
N GLN A 79 22.04 -23.69 10.07
CA GLN A 79 23.45 -23.39 10.36
C GLN A 79 24.37 -24.53 9.92
N ALA A 80 23.99 -25.80 10.19
CA ALA A 80 24.75 -26.96 9.74
C ALA A 80 24.85 -27.01 8.20
N ILE A 81 23.73 -26.83 7.49
CA ILE A 81 23.68 -26.77 6.03
C ILE A 81 24.56 -25.62 5.49
N GLY A 82 24.52 -24.46 6.15
CA GLY A 82 25.35 -23.30 5.80
C GLY A 82 26.84 -23.58 5.92
N VAL A 83 27.26 -24.22 7.03
CA VAL A 83 28.66 -24.58 7.28
C VAL A 83 29.17 -25.60 6.26
N GLU A 84 28.38 -26.61 5.90
CA GLU A 84 28.76 -27.61 4.90
C GLU A 84 28.94 -27.01 3.49
N LYS A 85 28.04 -26.10 3.09
CA LYS A 85 28.15 -25.39 1.80
C LYS A 85 29.39 -24.50 1.77
N LEU A 86 29.69 -23.80 2.86
CA LEU A 86 30.87 -22.95 2.97
C LEU A 86 32.17 -23.77 2.93
N ALA A 87 32.22 -24.89 3.64
CA ALA A 87 33.37 -25.81 3.61
C ALA A 87 33.59 -26.38 2.19
N SER A 88 32.51 -26.68 1.48
CA SER A 88 32.58 -27.16 0.08
C SER A 88 33.15 -26.10 -0.86
N LEU A 89 32.72 -24.84 -0.73
CA LEU A 89 33.24 -23.72 -1.52
C LEU A 89 34.71 -23.46 -1.22
N ALA A 90 35.08 -23.35 0.07
CA ALA A 90 36.46 -23.12 0.49
C ALA A 90 37.40 -24.28 0.08
N GLY A 91 36.92 -25.53 0.16
CA GLY A 91 37.66 -26.70 -0.32
C GLY A 91 37.88 -26.69 -1.82
N ASN A 92 36.89 -26.22 -2.60
CA ASN A 92 37.03 -26.05 -4.05
C ASN A 92 37.97 -24.91 -4.40
N GLU A 93 37.91 -23.77 -3.68
CA GLU A 93 38.86 -22.67 -3.83
C GLU A 93 40.30 -23.12 -3.54
N CYS A 94 40.52 -23.89 -2.46
CA CYS A 94 41.83 -24.44 -2.11
C CYS A 94 42.38 -25.39 -3.19
N LYS A 95 41.51 -26.22 -3.80
CA LYS A 95 41.88 -27.06 -4.96
C LYS A 95 42.24 -26.21 -6.18
N CYS A 96 41.48 -25.15 -6.47
CA CYS A 96 41.77 -24.21 -7.54
C CYS A 96 43.13 -23.52 -7.34
N TYR A 97 43.42 -23.05 -6.13
CA TYR A 97 44.71 -22.44 -5.78
C TYR A 97 45.90 -23.40 -5.92
N LYS A 98 45.78 -24.65 -5.43
CA LYS A 98 46.82 -25.67 -5.66
C LYS A 98 47.02 -25.94 -7.15
N SER A 99 45.94 -26.17 -7.89
CA SER A 99 46.04 -26.45 -9.34
C SER A 99 46.65 -25.29 -10.14
N ALA A 100 46.42 -24.04 -9.71
CA ALA A 100 47.04 -22.87 -10.29
C ALA A 100 48.53 -22.80 -9.95
N ASN A 101 48.93 -23.03 -8.70
CA ASN A 101 50.34 -23.07 -8.31
C ASN A 101 51.10 -24.23 -8.99
N ASP A 102 50.50 -25.42 -9.08
CA ASP A 102 51.09 -26.59 -9.73
C ASP A 102 51.29 -26.37 -11.23
N ARG A 103 50.40 -25.62 -11.90
CA ARG A 103 50.53 -25.23 -13.32
C ARG A 103 51.56 -24.14 -13.57
N VAL A 104 51.77 -23.23 -12.62
CA VAL A 104 52.71 -22.11 -12.75
C VAL A 104 54.13 -22.53 -12.37
N GLY A 105 54.33 -23.74 -11.84
CA GLY A 105 55.65 -24.35 -11.71
C GLY A 105 56.63 -23.51 -10.91
N PHE A 106 56.27 -23.17 -9.67
CA PHE A 106 57.30 -22.72 -8.73
C PHE A 106 58.15 -23.94 -8.34
N ARG A 107 59.38 -23.98 -8.86
CA ARG A 107 60.48 -24.76 -8.30
C ARG A 107 60.77 -24.33 -6.86
#